data_AF-A0A377C538-F1
#
_entry.id   AF-A0A377C538-F1
#
_cell.length_a   1.000
_cell.length_b   1.000
_cell.length_c   1.000
_cell.angle_alpha   90.00
_cell.angle_beta   90.00
_cell.angle_gamma   90.00
#
_symmetry.space_group_name_H-M   'P 1'
#
loop_
_entity.id
_entity.type
_entity.pdbx_description
1 polymer ?
#
loop_
_entity_poly.entity_id
_entity_poly.type
_entity_poly.pdbx_seq_one_letter_code
_entity_poly.pdbx_strand_id
1 'polypeptide(L)'
;MAFILLPIPAAVVKLGSTEQVSRVLNFMNAHKINGVPRTGASATEVGWKPLWKTRWWLDGSAMNQIINIDIENMQATAQMWCSAGSAGKRVA
;
A
#
# COMPACT_ATOMS: atom_id res chain seq x y z
N MET A 1 -7.50 -7.11 32.10
CA MET A 1 -7.00 -5.97 31.29
C MET A 1 -5.69 -6.40 30.63
N ALA A 2 -5.73 -7.11 29.50
CA ALA A 2 -4.51 -7.57 28.82
C ALA A 2 -4.07 -6.49 27.82
N PHE A 3 -2.93 -5.86 28.09
CA PHE A 3 -2.21 -5.04 27.13
C PHE A 3 -1.79 -5.96 25.97
N ILE A 4 -2.61 -6.02 24.92
CA ILE A 4 -2.23 -6.73 23.69
C ILE A 4 -1.16 -5.85 23.01
N LEU A 5 0.10 -6.17 23.26
CA LEU A 5 1.22 -5.73 22.41
C LEU A 5 0.96 -6.32 21.03
N LEU A 6 0.29 -5.55 20.16
CA LEU A 6 0.08 -5.92 18.77
C LEU A 6 1.45 -6.16 18.11
N PRO A 7 1.62 -7.24 17.31
CA PRO A 7 2.88 -7.51 16.66
C PRO A 7 3.28 -6.33 15.76
N ILE A 8 4.42 -5.72 16.05
CA ILE A 8 5.05 -4.72 15.19
C ILE A 8 5.58 -5.47 13.94
N PRO A 9 5.41 -4.92 12.72
CA PRO A 9 5.96 -5.55 11.52
C PRO A 9 7.48 -5.69 11.62
N ALA A 10 8.01 -6.74 11.01
CA ALA A 10 9.46 -6.96 10.98
C ALA A 10 10.19 -5.93 10.11
N ALA A 11 9.52 -5.41 9.07
CA ALA A 11 10.04 -4.37 8.19
C ALA A 11 8.88 -3.60 7.53
N VAL A 12 9.15 -2.34 7.16
CA VAL A 12 8.28 -1.54 6.28
C VAL A 12 9.02 -1.29 4.98
N VAL A 13 8.49 -1.80 3.87
CA VAL A 13 9.06 -1.67 2.53
C VAL A 13 8.35 -0.54 1.80
N LYS A 14 9.10 0.51 1.46
CA LYS A 14 8.59 1.65 0.69
C LYS A 14 8.68 1.36 -0.80
N LEU A 15 7.54 1.35 -1.47
CA LEU A 15 7.40 1.06 -2.90
C LEU A 15 7.14 2.37 -3.66
N GLY A 16 7.93 2.62 -4.69
CA GLY A 16 7.86 3.84 -5.51
C GLY A 16 7.50 3.60 -6.98
N SER A 17 7.49 2.36 -7.46
CA SER A 17 7.10 2.04 -8.84
C SER A 17 6.53 0.62 -8.98
N THR A 18 5.85 0.37 -10.09
CA THR A 18 5.32 -0.95 -10.48
C THR A 18 6.40 -2.02 -10.59
N GLU A 19 7.59 -1.65 -11.06
CA GLU A 19 8.73 -2.56 -11.20
C GLU A 19 9.29 -2.93 -9.82
N GLN A 20 9.35 -1.98 -8.89
CA GLN A 20 9.75 -2.24 -7.52
C GLN A 20 8.75 -3.17 -6.82
N VAL A 21 7.45 -2.95 -7.01
CA VAL A 21 6.39 -3.83 -6.51
C VAL A 21 6.61 -5.26 -7.00
N SER A 22 6.82 -5.44 -8.31
CA SER A 22 7.05 -6.75 -8.92
C SER A 22 8.28 -7.45 -8.33
N ARG A 23 9.42 -6.75 -8.22
CA ARG A 23 10.66 -7.32 -7.64
C ARG A 23 10.48 -7.74 -6.19
N VAL A 24 9.82 -6.89 -5.38
CA VAL A 24 9.58 -7.19 -3.96
C VAL A 24 8.64 -8.37 -3.81
N LEU A 25 7.55 -8.45 -4.57
CA LEU A 25 6.63 -9.59 -4.52
C LEU A 25 7.32 -10.89 -4.94
N ASN A 26 8.17 -10.86 -5.96
CA ASN A 26 8.96 -12.01 -6.38
C ASN A 26 9.92 -12.47 -5.28
N PHE A 27 10.65 -11.53 -4.66
CA PHE A 27 11.53 -11.83 -3.52
C PHE A 27 10.75 -12.45 -2.36
N MET A 28 9.61 -11.86 -1.99
CA MET A 28 8.77 -12.36 -0.91
C MET A 28 8.25 -13.78 -1.20
N ASN A 29 7.82 -14.05 -2.44
CA ASN A 29 7.37 -15.38 -2.84
C ASN A 29 8.49 -16.43 -2.78
N ALA A 30 9.69 -16.06 -3.23
CA ALA A 30 10.88 -16.93 -3.18
C ALA A 30 11.27 -17.28 -1.74
N HIS A 31 11.17 -16.33 -0.82
CA HIS A 31 11.55 -16.50 0.60
C HIS A 31 10.37 -16.86 1.52
N LYS A 32 9.18 -17.11 0.99
CA LYS A 32 7.94 -17.38 1.75
C LYS A 32 7.65 -16.32 2.81
N ILE A 33 7.98 -15.07 2.48
CA ILE A 33 7.75 -13.92 3.36
C ILE A 33 6.33 -13.44 3.18
N ASN A 34 5.65 -13.30 4.31
CA ASN A 34 4.33 -12.76 4.38
C ASN A 34 4.36 -11.22 4.31
N GLY A 35 3.46 -10.63 3.52
CA GLY A 35 3.28 -9.18 3.41
C GLY A 35 1.86 -8.75 3.75
N VAL A 36 1.70 -7.55 4.31
CA VAL A 36 0.43 -6.82 4.29
C VAL A 36 0.63 -5.55 3.48
N PRO A 37 -0.14 -5.34 2.39
CA PRO A 37 -0.24 -4.03 1.77
C PRO A 37 -0.93 -3.07 2.74
N ARG A 38 -0.25 -1.98 3.07
CA ARG A 38 -0.76 -0.93 3.94
C ARG A 38 -0.95 0.32 3.10
N THR A 39 -2.19 0.83 3.00
CA THR A 39 -2.52 2.08 2.30
C THR A 39 -2.76 3.24 3.27
N GLY A 40 -3.89 3.95 3.17
CA GLY A 40 -4.28 5.05 4.06
C GLY A 40 -4.56 4.66 5.51
N ALA A 41 -4.52 3.36 5.84
CA ALA A 41 -4.76 2.82 7.19
C ALA A 41 -6.11 3.20 7.82
N SER A 42 -7.11 3.52 6.99
CA SER A 42 -8.47 3.89 7.42
C SER A 42 -9.40 2.70 7.60
N ALA A 43 -8.92 1.47 7.40
CA ALA A 43 -9.71 0.27 7.60
C ALA A 43 -10.05 0.12 9.09
N THR A 44 -11.36 0.10 9.38
CA THR A 44 -11.91 -0.14 10.72
C THR A 44 -11.85 -1.61 11.12
N GLU A 45 -11.62 -2.48 10.14
CA GLU A 45 -11.47 -3.93 10.30
C GLU A 45 -10.02 -4.35 10.58
N VAL A 46 -9.83 -5.58 11.08
CA VAL A 46 -8.53 -6.11 11.53
C VAL A 46 -7.64 -6.59 10.37
N GLY A 47 -8.15 -6.60 9.13
CA GLY A 47 -7.48 -7.22 7.97
C GLY A 47 -6.08 -6.68 7.61
N TRP A 48 -5.73 -5.48 8.08
CA TRP A 48 -4.40 -4.89 7.87
C TRP A 48 -3.42 -5.13 9.02
N LYS A 49 -3.89 -5.65 10.16
CA LYS A 49 -3.07 -5.84 11.35
C LYS A 49 -2.31 -7.17 11.26
N PRO A 50 -1.01 -7.20 11.57
CA PRO A 50 -0.27 -8.47 11.63
C PRO A 50 -0.83 -9.34 12.75
N LEU A 51 -1.40 -10.50 12.40
CA LEU A 51 -1.74 -11.54 13.39
C LEU A 51 -0.49 -12.34 13.84
N TRP A 52 0.63 -12.17 13.15
CA TRP A 52 1.90 -12.88 13.40
C TRP A 52 3.10 -11.93 13.30
N LYS A 53 4.12 -12.17 14.12
CA LYS A 53 5.31 -11.28 14.29
C LYS A 53 6.22 -11.16 13.06
N THR A 54 6.11 -12.05 12.07
CA THR A 54 7.06 -12.19 10.95
C THR A 54 6.50 -11.66 9.62
N ARG A 55 5.78 -10.53 9.65
CA ARG A 55 5.15 -9.95 8.46
C ARG A 55 5.75 -8.60 8.10
N TRP A 56 5.91 -8.35 6.80
CA TRP A 56 6.36 -7.07 6.27
C TRP A 56 5.16 -6.18 5.93
N TRP A 57 5.28 -4.88 6.14
CA TRP A 57 4.34 -3.91 5.58
C TRP A 57 4.84 -3.43 4.23
N LEU A 58 3.97 -3.47 3.23
CA LEU A 58 4.22 -2.92 1.91
C LEU A 58 3.53 -1.57 1.82
N ASP A 59 4.33 -0.51 1.84
CA ASP A 59 3.86 0.87 1.86
C ASP A 59 4.11 1.52 0.50
N GLY A 60 3.02 1.69 -0.25
CA GLY A 60 3.01 2.34 -1.56
C GLY A 60 2.91 3.86 -1.51
N SER A 61 3.16 4.53 -0.38
CA SER A 61 2.90 5.98 -0.23
C SER A 61 3.56 6.88 -1.25
N ALA A 62 4.64 6.42 -1.88
CA ALA A 62 5.34 7.13 -2.93
C ALA A 62 4.69 6.95 -4.32
N MET A 63 3.82 5.96 -4.52
CA MET A 63 3.07 5.70 -5.76
C MET A 63 1.74 6.46 -5.79
N ASN A 64 1.82 7.80 -5.79
CA ASN A 64 0.68 8.69 -5.58
C ASN A 64 0.37 9.63 -6.76
N GLN A 65 0.74 9.25 -7.98
CA GLN A 65 0.57 10.07 -9.18
C GLN A 65 -0.70 9.74 -9.96
N ILE A 66 -1.27 10.74 -10.64
CA ILE A 66 -2.23 10.55 -11.72
C ILE A 66 -1.43 10.29 -12.99
N ILE A 67 -1.72 9.19 -13.67
CA ILE A 67 -1.00 8.74 -14.87
C ILE A 67 -1.67 9.30 -16.13
N ASN A 68 -3.00 9.30 -16.18
CA ASN A 68 -3.76 9.80 -17.33
C ASN A 68 -5.13 10.32 -16.90
N ILE A 69 -5.63 11.34 -17.60
CA ILE A 69 -7.01 11.83 -17.48
C ILE A 69 -7.60 11.80 -18.88
N ASP A 70 -8.63 10.99 -19.06
CA ASP A 70 -9.43 10.90 -20.26
C ASP A 70 -10.72 11.70 -20.03
N ILE A 71 -10.76 12.90 -20.59
CA ILE A 71 -11.87 13.84 -20.41
C ILE A 71 -13.12 13.43 -21.21
N GLU A 72 -12.94 12.76 -22.34
CA GLU A 72 -14.04 12.33 -23.20
C GLU A 72 -14.80 11.18 -22.55
N ASN A 73 -14.07 10.26 -21.89
CA ASN A 73 -14.65 9.12 -21.18
C ASN A 73 -14.87 9.38 -19.67
N MET A 74 -14.52 10.55 -19.16
CA MET A 74 -14.56 10.91 -17.73
C MET A 74 -13.81 9.93 -16.82
N GLN A 75 -12.60 9.52 -17.22
CA GLN A 75 -11.78 8.54 -16.48
C GLN A 75 -10.44 9.12 -16.04
N ALA A 76 -9.99 8.72 -14.86
CA ALA A 76 -8.64 9.00 -14.38
C ALA A 76 -7.91 7.69 -14.07
N THR A 77 -6.78 7.46 -14.74
CA THR A 77 -5.85 6.39 -14.38
C THR A 77 -4.86 6.93 -13.37
N ALA A 78 -4.77 6.31 -12.20
CA ALA A 78 -3.87 6.76 -11.14
C ALA A 78 -3.16 5.58 -10.49
N GLN A 79 -2.03 5.86 -9.86
CA GLN A 79 -1.33 4.89 -9.04
C GLN A 79 -2.13 4.58 -7.77
N MET A 80 -1.95 3.37 -7.24
CA MET A 80 -2.75 2.81 -6.13
C MET A 80 -2.80 3.70 -4.88
N TRP A 81 -1.76 4.52 -4.62
CA TRP A 81 -1.76 5.42 -3.45
C TRP A 81 -2.29 6.82 -3.72
N CYS A 82 -2.75 7.14 -4.93
CA CYS A 82 -3.31 8.45 -5.20
C CYS A 82 -4.60 8.63 -4.37
N SER A 83 -4.49 9.28 -3.20
CA SER A 83 -5.61 9.48 -2.29
C SER A 83 -6.62 10.45 -2.90
N ALA A 84 -7.90 10.29 -2.57
CA ALA A 84 -8.96 11.17 -3.09
C ALA A 84 -8.65 12.67 -2.88
N GLY A 85 -8.13 13.04 -1.71
CA GLY A 85 -7.73 14.43 -1.44
C GLY A 85 -6.56 14.91 -2.31
N SER A 86 -5.56 14.04 -2.54
CA SER A 86 -4.42 14.38 -3.39
C SER A 86 -4.79 14.37 -4.88
N ALA A 87 -5.74 13.53 -5.28
CA ALA A 87 -6.28 13.47 -6.63
C ALA A 87 -7.12 14.73 -6.92
N GLY A 88 -8.04 15.08 -6.01
CA GLY A 88 -8.93 16.24 -6.14
C GLY A 88 -8.18 17.56 -6.36
N LYS A 89 -7.06 17.78 -5.66
CA LYS A 89 -6.21 18.97 -5.86
C LYS A 89 -5.49 19.03 -7.21
N ARG A 90 -5.41 17.92 -7.94
CA ARG A 90 -4.67 17.80 -9.21
C ARG A 90 -5.56 17.71 -10.43
N VAL A 91 -6.88 17.59 -10.22
CA VAL A 91 -7.90 17.56 -11.27
C VAL A 91 -8.86 18.76 -11.18
N ALA A 92 -8.75 19.57 -10.12
CA ALA A 92 -9.52 20.80 -9.92
C ALA A 92 -8.82 22.03 -10.52
#